data_AF-A0A9P8L6C6-F1
#
_entry.id   AF-A0A9P8L6C6-F1
#
_cell.length_a   1.000
_cell.length_b   1.000
_cell.length_c   1.000
_cell.angle_alpha   90.00
_cell.angle_beta   90.00
_cell.angle_gamma   90.00
#
_symmetry.space_group_name_H-M   'P 1'
#
loop_
_entity.id
_entity.type
_entity.pdbx_description
1 polymer ?
#
loop_
_entity_poly.entity_id
_entity_poly.type
_entity_poly.pdbx_seq_one_letter_code
_entity_poly.pdbx_strand_id
1 'polypeptide(L)'
;MDNGSCYAFNSAREFAQAQKLIEALRSSGSELAQYITVHEDEASLSRLLVPNAVGAITQTIAAKLWPYKLVAWVLEGLVKSSRLNLQTSTAVHSVKQRDGENNGWVVCTSRGTIETTHVVLATNAYTSHLLPEFADLIVPIRGEMSALTPPASLRENPLTHSYVFLGGGSRGYIQDGYLTQRPVDPDDKSSGGQLMFGGARRYADNMGVGVDDDSEIDELSAERLRTLLLKHLTPAGGGDGDDDDAAPSHPPPPLKAENEWTGIMGFSRDGCPWVGEVPGRKGVYVSAGYTGHGMPNAALCARYVAQLVLEEHEHGTGSEAKQPEPGEQQQDAIPACYEISEARIRRTREMAWNAEIFEPGRTRWWWADQMGI
;
A
#
# COMPACT_ATOMS: atom_id res chain seq x y z
N MET A 1 2.67 22.00 11.27
CA MET A 1 2.66 20.55 11.59
C MET A 1 3.76 19.96 10.76
N ASP A 2 4.85 19.55 11.40
CA ASP A 2 5.93 18.84 10.72
C ASP A 2 5.44 17.42 10.46
N ASN A 3 4.76 17.22 9.33
CA ASN A 3 4.27 15.91 8.89
C ASN A 3 5.35 15.27 8.02
N GLY A 4 6.23 14.51 8.66
CA GLY A 4 7.27 13.73 7.98
C GLY A 4 6.97 12.23 7.95
N SER A 5 7.80 11.48 7.24
CA SER A 5 7.89 10.02 7.38
C SER A 5 9.25 9.66 7.98
N CYS A 6 9.32 8.56 8.71
CA CYS A 6 10.52 8.00 9.30
C CYS A 6 10.61 6.50 8.97
N TYR A 7 11.65 6.13 8.23
CA TYR A 7 12.00 4.75 7.94
C TYR A 7 13.10 4.34 8.91
N ALA A 8 12.76 3.50 9.89
CA ALA A 8 13.70 3.00 10.89
C ALA A 8 14.23 1.62 10.50
N PHE A 9 15.55 1.47 10.51
CA PHE A 9 16.23 0.26 10.03
C PHE A 9 16.85 -0.50 11.19
N ASN A 10 16.42 -1.74 11.41
CA ASN A 10 16.97 -2.65 12.41
C ASN A 10 18.02 -3.62 11.82
N SER A 11 18.49 -3.35 10.60
CA SER A 11 19.45 -4.16 9.84
C SER A 11 20.50 -3.25 9.19
N ALA A 12 21.76 -3.43 9.56
CA ALA A 12 22.87 -2.68 8.97
C ALA A 12 22.98 -2.88 7.46
N ARG A 13 22.67 -4.09 6.97
CA ARG A 13 22.68 -4.41 5.54
C ARG A 13 21.64 -3.59 4.77
N GLU A 14 20.40 -3.55 5.27
CA GLU A 14 19.30 -2.84 4.59
C GLU A 14 19.48 -1.33 4.69
N PHE A 15 19.97 -0.83 5.83
CA PHE A 15 20.30 0.58 6.00
C PHE A 15 21.39 1.03 5.02
N ALA A 16 22.49 0.26 4.93
CA ALA A 16 23.56 0.54 3.97
C ALA A 16 23.08 0.51 2.51
N GLN A 17 22.11 -0.35 2.18
CA GLN A 17 21.50 -0.37 0.85
C GLN A 17 20.66 0.88 0.60
N ALA A 18 19.86 1.31 1.57
CA ALA A 18 19.07 2.54 1.46
C ALA A 18 19.96 3.78 1.32
N GLN A 19 21.07 3.86 2.07
CA GLN A 19 22.06 4.94 1.94
C GLN A 19 22.65 5.01 0.52
N LYS A 20 22.99 3.86 -0.09
CA LYS A 20 23.48 3.82 -1.48
C LYS A 20 22.45 4.35 -2.48
N LEU A 21 21.16 4.05 -2.28
CA LEU A 21 20.09 4.56 -3.15
C LEU A 21 19.90 6.06 -2.98
N ILE A 22 19.98 6.59 -1.76
CA ILE A 22 19.95 8.04 -1.51
C ILE A 22 21.15 8.73 -2.17
N GLU A 23 22.33 8.12 -2.11
CA GLU A 23 23.52 8.69 -2.75
C GLU A 23 23.42 8.70 -4.28
N ALA A 24 22.85 7.65 -4.87
CA ALA A 24 22.52 7.61 -6.29
C ALA A 24 21.51 8.72 -6.67
N LEU A 25 20.47 8.93 -5.84
CA LEU A 25 19.48 10.00 -6.03
C LEU A 25 20.09 11.39 -5.93
N ARG A 26 21.03 11.61 -4.99
CA ARG A 26 21.77 12.88 -4.89
C ARG A 26 22.65 13.09 -6.11
N SER A 27 23.33 12.04 -6.55
CA SER A 27 24.24 12.06 -7.71
C SER A 27 23.51 12.30 -9.03
N SER A 28 22.23 11.94 -9.14
CA SER A 28 21.42 12.21 -10.34
C SER A 28 20.97 13.67 -10.45
N GLY A 29 21.18 14.50 -9.42
CA GLY A 29 20.75 15.89 -9.38
C GLY A 29 19.24 16.06 -9.13
N SER A 30 18.56 15.00 -8.66
CA SER A 30 17.13 15.05 -8.34
C SER A 30 16.84 15.99 -7.17
N GLU A 31 15.89 16.92 -7.37
CA GLU A 31 15.43 17.81 -6.31
C GLU A 31 14.79 17.05 -5.14
N LEU A 32 14.33 15.81 -5.36
CA LEU A 32 13.73 14.98 -4.30
C LEU A 32 14.71 14.68 -3.16
N ALA A 33 16.02 14.65 -3.46
CA ALA A 33 17.05 14.41 -2.46
C ALA A 33 17.05 15.47 -1.34
N GLN A 34 16.59 16.69 -1.61
CA GLN A 34 16.58 17.78 -0.62
C GLN A 34 15.60 17.53 0.53
N TYR A 35 14.63 16.65 0.33
CA TYR A 35 13.63 16.31 1.34
C TYR A 35 14.05 15.14 2.24
N ILE A 36 15.21 14.53 1.97
CA ILE A 36 15.66 13.30 2.64
C ILE A 36 16.80 13.60 3.61
N THR A 37 16.64 13.21 4.87
CA THR A 37 17.68 13.26 5.89
C THR A 37 18.01 11.86 6.39
N VAL A 38 19.31 11.57 6.56
CA VAL A 38 19.83 10.31 7.10
C VAL A 38 20.28 10.56 8.53
N HIS A 39 19.90 9.67 9.45
CA HIS A 39 20.14 9.75 10.88
C HIS A 39 20.88 8.49 11.34
N GLU A 40 22.03 8.68 11.99
CA GLU A 40 22.90 7.59 12.49
C GLU A 40 23.34 7.80 13.93
N ASP A 41 23.33 9.05 14.41
CA ASP A 41 23.71 9.37 15.78
C ASP A 41 22.60 9.03 16.77
N GLU A 42 23.00 8.58 17.95
CA GLU A 42 22.09 8.19 19.03
C GLU A 42 21.09 9.29 19.40
N ALA A 43 21.52 10.56 19.36
CA ALA A 43 20.67 11.69 19.72
C ALA A 43 19.54 11.90 18.70
N SER A 44 19.80 11.78 17.39
CA SER A 44 18.77 11.87 16.35
C SER A 44 17.82 10.68 16.37
N LEU A 45 18.33 9.46 16.53
CA LEU A 45 17.50 8.25 16.64
C LEU A 45 16.58 8.29 17.86
N SER A 46 17.09 8.77 19.01
CA SER A 46 16.29 8.97 20.22
C SER A 46 15.23 10.05 20.04
N ARG A 47 15.54 11.17 19.36
CA ARG A 47 14.52 12.20 19.02
C ARG A 47 13.42 11.65 18.11
N LEU A 48 13.75 10.68 17.25
CA LEU A 48 12.80 9.98 16.39
C LEU A 48 12.07 8.84 17.10
N LEU A 49 12.34 8.62 18.39
CA LEU A 49 11.78 7.54 19.22
C LEU A 49 12.20 6.13 18.77
N VAL A 50 13.29 5.98 18.03
CA VAL A 50 13.79 4.71 17.51
C VAL A 50 15.24 4.43 17.94
N PRO A 51 15.57 4.52 19.25
CA PRO A 51 16.95 4.45 19.73
C PRO A 51 17.65 3.11 19.44
N ASN A 52 16.87 2.04 19.22
CA ASN A 52 17.39 0.70 18.94
C ASN A 52 17.63 0.44 17.44
N ALA A 53 17.28 1.39 16.56
CA ALA A 53 17.54 1.28 15.14
C ALA A 53 19.04 1.41 14.86
N VAL A 54 19.51 0.71 13.83
CA VAL A 54 20.86 0.89 13.28
C VAL A 54 20.99 2.26 12.60
N GLY A 55 19.89 2.77 12.07
CA GLY A 55 19.81 4.09 11.44
C GLY A 55 18.38 4.40 11.03
N ALA A 56 18.11 5.66 10.70
CA ALA A 56 16.81 6.10 10.22
C ALA A 56 16.94 7.05 9.03
N ILE A 57 15.92 7.05 8.17
CA ILE A 57 15.78 7.99 7.06
C ILE A 57 14.46 8.72 7.22
N THR A 58 14.50 10.05 7.26
CA THR A 58 13.29 10.87 7.31
C THR A 58 13.04 11.61 6.02
N GLN A 59 11.76 11.77 5.66
CA GLN A 59 11.34 12.65 4.58
C GLN A 59 10.48 13.78 5.15
N THR A 60 10.78 15.02 4.76
CA THR A 60 10.08 16.22 5.28
C THR A 60 8.72 16.45 4.64
N ILE A 61 8.48 15.90 3.45
CA ILE A 61 7.18 15.96 2.76
C ILE A 61 6.57 14.56 2.79
N ALA A 62 5.68 14.35 3.75
CA ALA A 62 4.84 13.15 3.81
C ALA A 62 3.39 13.51 4.14
N ALA A 63 2.46 12.68 3.68
CA ALA A 63 1.05 12.82 3.98
C ALA A 63 0.52 11.57 4.68
N LYS A 64 -0.35 11.78 5.65
CA LYS A 64 -1.26 10.78 6.20
C LYS A 64 -2.68 11.26 5.96
N LEU A 65 -3.55 10.37 5.53
CA LEU A 65 -4.93 10.68 5.23
C LEU A 65 -5.84 9.59 5.78
N TRP A 66 -7.14 9.88 5.84
CA TRP A 66 -8.14 8.94 6.31
C TRP A 66 -8.83 8.29 5.09
N PRO A 67 -8.43 7.06 4.67
CA PRO A 67 -8.80 6.54 3.35
C PRO A 67 -10.31 6.43 3.16
N TYR A 68 -11.01 5.91 4.18
CA TYR A 68 -12.46 5.78 4.16
C TYR A 68 -13.16 7.13 3.95
N LYS A 69 -12.75 8.19 4.67
CA LYS A 69 -13.36 9.52 4.52
C LYS A 69 -13.12 10.10 3.13
N LEU A 70 -11.91 9.93 2.58
CA LEU A 70 -11.58 10.38 1.24
C LEU A 70 -12.48 9.69 0.20
N VAL A 71 -12.56 8.36 0.23
CA VAL A 71 -13.36 7.58 -0.73
C VAL A 71 -14.85 7.90 -0.56
N ALA A 72 -15.35 7.94 0.67
CA ALA A 72 -16.74 8.27 0.95
C ALA A 72 -17.11 9.68 0.45
N TRP A 73 -16.24 10.67 0.66
CA TRP A 73 -16.44 12.03 0.17
C TRP A 73 -16.53 12.11 -1.37
N VAL A 74 -15.64 11.39 -2.08
CA VAL A 74 -15.69 11.30 -3.55
C VAL A 74 -17.00 10.65 -4.01
N LEU A 75 -17.35 9.49 -3.44
CA LEU A 75 -18.57 8.76 -3.81
C LEU A 75 -19.83 9.58 -3.53
N GLU A 76 -19.90 10.24 -2.37
CA GLU A 76 -21.02 11.09 -1.99
C GLU A 76 -21.21 12.23 -3.00
N GLY A 77 -20.13 12.90 -3.40
CA GLY A 77 -20.16 13.95 -4.43
C GLY A 77 -20.69 13.44 -5.77
N LEU A 78 -20.22 12.27 -6.21
CA LEU A 78 -20.63 11.65 -7.48
C LEU A 78 -22.10 11.24 -7.46
N VAL A 79 -22.59 10.63 -6.38
CA VAL A 79 -23.99 10.23 -6.22
C VAL A 79 -24.90 11.47 -6.20
N LYS A 80 -24.56 12.51 -5.42
CA LYS A 80 -25.33 13.76 -5.37
C LYS A 80 -25.38 14.48 -6.72
N SER A 81 -24.34 14.34 -7.53
CA SER A 81 -24.31 14.91 -8.88
C SER A 81 -25.21 14.18 -9.89
N SER A 82 -25.82 13.04 -9.51
CA SER A 82 -26.61 12.17 -10.38
C SER A 82 -25.85 11.58 -11.58
N ARG A 83 -24.51 11.67 -11.59
CA ARG A 83 -23.64 11.11 -12.63
C ARG A 83 -23.24 9.66 -12.36
N LEU A 84 -23.41 9.19 -11.12
CA LEU A 84 -23.07 7.84 -10.71
C LEU A 84 -24.31 7.11 -10.23
N ASN A 85 -24.58 5.97 -10.85
CA ASN A 85 -25.49 4.97 -10.31
C ASN A 85 -24.68 4.01 -9.42
N LEU A 86 -24.82 4.15 -8.10
CA LEU A 86 -24.13 3.30 -7.13
C LEU A 86 -25.02 2.11 -6.72
N GLN A 87 -24.55 0.90 -6.97
CA GLN A 87 -25.20 -0.34 -6.52
C GLN A 87 -24.30 -1.06 -5.51
N THR A 88 -24.72 -1.10 -4.24
CA THR A 88 -24.05 -1.88 -3.19
C THR A 88 -24.75 -3.24 -3.01
N SER A 89 -24.14 -4.16 -2.26
CA SER A 89 -24.69 -5.50 -2.02
C SER A 89 -25.08 -6.25 -3.31
N THR A 90 -24.34 -6.00 -4.38
CA THR A 90 -24.61 -6.48 -5.75
C THR A 90 -23.38 -7.19 -6.27
N ALA A 91 -23.18 -8.43 -5.80
CA ALA A 91 -22.02 -9.22 -6.18
C ALA A 91 -22.03 -9.50 -7.69
N VAL A 92 -20.92 -9.22 -8.37
CA VAL A 92 -20.71 -9.61 -9.77
C VAL A 92 -20.19 -11.04 -9.79
N HIS A 93 -20.86 -11.92 -10.54
CA HIS A 93 -20.51 -13.34 -10.63
C HIS A 93 -19.74 -13.69 -11.90
N SER A 94 -19.94 -12.94 -12.99
CA SER A 94 -19.22 -13.16 -14.24
C SER A 94 -19.32 -11.97 -15.18
N VAL A 95 -18.31 -11.83 -16.04
CA VAL A 95 -18.31 -10.92 -17.19
C VAL A 95 -18.18 -11.76 -18.46
N LYS A 96 -19.20 -11.74 -19.32
CA LYS A 96 -19.26 -12.56 -20.54
C LYS A 96 -19.32 -11.68 -21.78
N GLN A 97 -18.59 -12.05 -22.82
CA GLN A 97 -18.70 -11.38 -24.11
C GLN A 97 -20.04 -11.76 -24.77
N ARG A 98 -20.69 -10.81 -25.43
CA ARG A 98 -21.89 -11.07 -26.23
C ARG A 98 -21.51 -11.79 -27.52
N ASP A 99 -22.32 -12.76 -27.91
CA ASP A 99 -22.10 -13.52 -29.14
C ASP A 99 -22.13 -12.59 -30.37
N GLY A 100 -21.11 -12.71 -31.23
CA GLY A 100 -21.01 -11.93 -32.47
C GLY A 100 -20.55 -10.48 -32.30
N GLU A 101 -20.20 -10.04 -31.09
CA GLU A 101 -19.71 -8.68 -30.84
C GLU A 101 -18.30 -8.65 -30.24
N ASN A 102 -17.42 -7.82 -30.80
CA ASN A 102 -16.05 -7.69 -30.30
C ASN A 102 -15.94 -6.83 -29.03
N ASN A 103 -16.92 -5.98 -28.73
CA ASN A 103 -16.90 -5.02 -27.62
C ASN A 103 -18.23 -4.95 -26.84
N GLY A 104 -19.02 -6.03 -26.85
CA GLY A 104 -20.26 -6.14 -26.09
C GLY A 104 -20.11 -7.08 -24.90
N TRP A 105 -20.49 -6.63 -23.70
CA TRP A 105 -20.31 -7.38 -22.46
C TRP A 105 -21.61 -7.48 -21.66
N VAL A 106 -21.85 -8.67 -21.10
CA VAL A 106 -22.89 -8.93 -20.11
C VAL A 106 -22.24 -9.16 -18.75
N VAL A 107 -22.53 -8.27 -17.81
CA VAL A 107 -22.12 -8.37 -16.41
C VAL A 107 -23.25 -9.02 -15.63
N CYS A 108 -23.05 -10.25 -15.17
CA CYS A 108 -24.04 -10.98 -14.38
C CYS A 108 -23.84 -10.69 -12.89
N THR A 109 -24.91 -10.28 -12.21
CA THR A 109 -24.88 -9.95 -10.78
C THR A 109 -25.95 -10.72 -10.01
N SER A 110 -25.88 -10.68 -8.68
CA SER A 110 -26.90 -11.26 -7.79
C SER A 110 -28.30 -10.64 -7.96
N ARG A 111 -28.42 -9.50 -8.66
CA ARG A 111 -29.67 -8.75 -8.83
C ARG A 111 -30.13 -8.64 -10.30
N GLY A 112 -29.45 -9.33 -11.21
CA GLY A 112 -29.74 -9.28 -12.64
C GLY A 112 -28.51 -8.98 -13.48
N THR A 113 -28.73 -8.69 -14.75
CA THR A 113 -27.68 -8.49 -15.75
C THR A 113 -27.59 -7.03 -16.17
N ILE A 114 -26.36 -6.58 -16.45
CA ILE A 114 -26.08 -5.28 -17.04
C ILE A 114 -25.39 -5.51 -18.38
N GLU A 115 -25.88 -4.88 -19.43
CA GLU A 115 -25.24 -4.86 -20.74
C GLU A 115 -24.47 -3.56 -20.91
N THR A 116 -23.23 -3.66 -21.38
CA THR A 116 -22.33 -2.52 -21.54
C THR A 116 -21.30 -2.81 -22.62
N THR A 117 -20.70 -1.77 -23.17
CA THR A 117 -19.56 -1.88 -24.08
C THR A 117 -18.21 -1.80 -23.37
N HIS A 118 -18.18 -1.24 -22.15
CA HIS A 118 -16.97 -1.05 -21.37
C HIS A 118 -17.15 -1.59 -19.94
N VAL A 119 -16.14 -2.30 -19.44
CA VAL A 119 -16.09 -2.86 -18.09
C VAL A 119 -14.73 -2.50 -17.48
N VAL A 120 -14.74 -1.79 -16.35
CA VAL A 120 -13.51 -1.51 -15.58
C VAL A 120 -13.50 -2.36 -14.32
N LEU A 121 -12.53 -3.26 -14.22
CA LEU A 121 -12.31 -4.13 -13.06
C LEU A 121 -11.34 -3.46 -12.08
N ALA A 122 -11.91 -2.72 -11.13
CA ALA A 122 -11.20 -2.15 -9.98
C ALA A 122 -11.32 -3.06 -8.74
N THR A 123 -11.24 -4.38 -8.93
CA THR A 123 -11.54 -5.40 -7.90
C THR A 123 -10.31 -5.88 -7.12
N ASN A 124 -9.14 -5.30 -7.40
CA ASN A 124 -7.87 -5.57 -6.72
C ASN A 124 -7.57 -7.08 -6.54
N ALA A 125 -7.56 -7.59 -5.31
CA ALA A 125 -7.26 -8.99 -5.00
C ALA A 125 -8.25 -9.99 -5.63
N TYR A 126 -9.50 -9.56 -5.83
CA TYR A 126 -10.58 -10.39 -6.32
C TYR A 126 -10.69 -10.39 -7.85
N THR A 127 -9.74 -9.77 -8.57
CA THR A 127 -9.76 -9.70 -10.04
C THR A 127 -9.81 -11.07 -10.70
N SER A 128 -9.12 -12.07 -10.14
CA SER A 128 -9.10 -13.44 -10.67
C SER A 128 -10.46 -14.15 -10.64
N HIS A 129 -11.39 -13.71 -9.79
CA HIS A 129 -12.77 -14.23 -9.80
C HIS A 129 -13.50 -13.90 -11.10
N LEU A 130 -13.23 -12.74 -11.69
CA LEU A 130 -13.86 -12.27 -12.93
C LEU A 130 -12.99 -12.49 -14.17
N LEU A 131 -11.67 -12.56 -13.98
CA LEU A 131 -10.68 -12.89 -15.01
C LEU A 131 -9.78 -14.04 -14.52
N PRO A 132 -10.19 -15.30 -14.66
CA PRO A 132 -9.42 -16.46 -14.18
C PRO A 132 -7.98 -16.50 -14.70
N GLU A 133 -7.72 -15.94 -15.88
CA GLU A 133 -6.37 -15.81 -16.44
C GLU A 133 -5.44 -14.86 -15.67
N PHE A 134 -5.95 -14.08 -14.71
CA PHE A 134 -5.14 -13.26 -13.80
C PHE A 134 -4.80 -13.96 -12.47
N ALA A 135 -5.27 -15.19 -12.24
CA ALA A 135 -5.07 -15.91 -10.97
C ALA A 135 -3.59 -16.12 -10.59
N ASP A 136 -2.70 -16.24 -11.57
CA ASP A 136 -1.26 -16.38 -11.37
C ASP A 136 -0.48 -15.06 -11.50
N LEU A 137 -1.19 -13.95 -11.77
CA LEU A 137 -0.64 -12.61 -11.95
C LEU A 137 -0.93 -11.69 -10.76
N ILE A 138 -2.11 -11.83 -10.16
CA ILE A 138 -2.55 -11.12 -8.95
C ILE A 138 -2.98 -12.16 -7.91
N VAL A 139 -2.26 -12.21 -6.79
CA VAL A 139 -2.54 -13.15 -5.71
C VAL A 139 -3.08 -12.39 -4.50
N PRO A 140 -4.19 -12.86 -3.89
CA PRO A 140 -4.70 -12.26 -2.67
C PRO A 140 -3.73 -12.51 -1.51
N ILE A 141 -3.49 -11.47 -0.72
CA ILE A 141 -2.70 -11.54 0.50
C ILE A 141 -3.48 -10.84 1.61
N ARG A 142 -3.79 -11.57 2.68
CA ARG A 142 -4.39 -10.99 3.89
C ARG A 142 -3.33 -10.27 4.72
N GLY A 143 -3.59 -9.02 5.05
CA GLY A 143 -2.82 -8.24 6.03
C GLY A 143 -3.60 -8.05 7.32
N GLU A 144 -2.86 -7.75 8.41
CA GLU A 144 -3.42 -7.48 9.74
C GLU A 144 -3.20 -6.00 10.12
N MET A 145 -4.17 -5.43 10.82
CA MET A 145 -4.14 -4.05 11.26
C MET A 145 -4.73 -3.90 12.66
N SER A 146 -4.18 -2.97 13.43
CA SER A 146 -4.65 -2.66 14.77
C SER A 146 -4.82 -1.15 14.98
N ALA A 147 -5.80 -0.79 15.80
CA ALA A 147 -5.93 0.52 16.40
C ALA A 147 -5.59 0.39 17.89
N LEU A 148 -4.33 0.66 18.25
CA LEU A 148 -3.84 0.49 19.61
C LEU A 148 -4.05 1.76 20.43
N THR A 149 -4.46 1.62 21.68
CA THR A 149 -4.49 2.72 22.63
C THR A 149 -3.06 3.20 22.89
N PRO A 150 -2.73 4.49 22.66
CA PRO A 150 -1.39 4.99 22.92
C PRO A 150 -1.09 5.02 24.42
N PRO A 151 0.17 4.78 24.84
CA PRO A 151 0.64 5.20 26.16
C PRO A 151 0.38 6.69 26.41
N ALA A 152 0.29 7.08 27.69
CA ALA A 152 0.02 8.48 28.07
C ALA A 152 1.03 9.46 27.44
N SER A 153 2.32 9.10 27.42
CA SER A 153 3.38 9.91 26.83
C SER A 153 3.16 10.21 25.34
N LEU A 154 2.72 9.21 24.56
CA LEU A 154 2.39 9.38 23.13
C LEU A 154 1.04 10.05 22.89
N ARG A 155 0.20 10.18 23.92
CA ARG A 155 -1.02 10.98 23.86
C ARG A 155 -0.73 12.45 24.14
N GLU A 156 0.14 12.72 25.11
CA GLU A 156 0.58 14.08 25.48
C GLU A 156 1.52 14.68 24.43
N ASN A 157 2.41 13.86 23.87
CA ASN A 157 3.34 14.24 22.81
C ASN A 157 3.12 13.31 21.60
N PRO A 158 2.14 13.61 20.73
CA PRO A 158 1.83 12.77 19.58
C PRO A 158 2.98 12.65 18.60
N LEU A 159 2.99 11.54 17.87
CA LEU A 159 3.95 11.27 16.80
C LEU A 159 3.89 12.36 15.73
N THR A 160 5.05 12.94 15.45
CA THR A 160 5.26 13.91 14.37
C THR A 160 5.44 13.23 13.01
N HIS A 161 5.90 11.97 13.00
CA HIS A 161 6.14 11.22 11.78
C HIS A 161 5.17 10.05 11.61
N SER A 162 4.91 9.66 10.37
CA SER A 162 4.53 8.27 10.08
C SER A 162 5.78 7.40 10.10
N TYR A 163 5.66 6.14 10.52
CA TYR A 163 6.79 5.24 10.63
C TYR A 163 6.66 4.03 9.74
N VAL A 164 7.79 3.57 9.24
CA VAL A 164 7.97 2.24 8.65
C VAL A 164 9.18 1.60 9.33
N PHE A 165 9.03 0.37 9.80
CA PHE A 165 10.06 -0.38 10.49
C PHE A 165 10.56 -1.50 9.59
N LEU A 166 11.88 -1.53 9.36
CA LEU A 166 12.52 -2.40 8.38
C LEU A 166 13.58 -3.25 9.07
N GLY A 167 13.72 -4.50 8.63
CA GLY A 167 14.80 -5.37 9.11
C GLY A 167 14.62 -5.90 10.53
N GLY A 168 15.57 -6.74 10.95
CA GLY A 168 15.64 -7.24 12.34
C GLY A 168 14.72 -8.41 12.70
N GLY A 169 14.14 -9.14 11.74
CA GLY A 169 13.18 -10.23 11.99
C GLY A 169 13.76 -11.35 12.85
N SER A 170 15.06 -11.66 12.71
CA SER A 170 15.77 -12.61 13.57
C SER A 170 15.94 -12.15 15.02
N ARG A 171 15.74 -10.85 15.29
CA ARG A 171 15.79 -10.25 16.63
C ARG A 171 14.39 -10.02 17.19
N GLY A 172 13.35 -10.61 16.62
CA GLY A 172 11.96 -10.47 17.07
C GLY A 172 11.40 -9.07 16.86
N TYR A 173 11.71 -8.46 15.72
CA TYR A 173 11.11 -7.20 15.25
C TYR A 173 10.12 -7.48 14.10
N ILE A 174 9.10 -6.65 13.99
CA ILE A 174 8.21 -6.59 12.82
C ILE A 174 8.93 -5.84 11.69
N GLN A 175 9.27 -6.54 10.61
CA GLN A 175 10.07 -5.98 9.50
C GLN A 175 9.27 -5.24 8.43
N ASP A 176 7.95 -5.41 8.46
CA ASP A 176 6.98 -4.82 7.55
C ASP A 176 6.00 -3.92 8.32
N GLY A 177 6.43 -3.42 9.47
CA GLY A 177 5.60 -2.66 10.38
C GLY A 177 5.44 -1.24 9.86
N TYR A 178 4.21 -0.72 9.86
CA TYR A 178 3.96 0.68 9.52
C TYR A 178 2.94 1.29 10.46
N LEU A 179 3.20 2.52 10.86
CA LEU A 179 2.53 3.18 11.96
C LEU A 179 2.15 4.62 11.58
N THR A 180 0.91 4.97 11.87
CA THR A 180 0.50 6.37 11.98
C THR A 180 -0.26 6.57 13.27
N GLN A 181 -0.23 7.78 13.82
CA GLN A 181 -1.10 8.14 14.93
C GLN A 181 -2.25 9.00 14.42
N ARG A 182 -3.48 8.64 14.81
CA ARG A 182 -4.65 9.49 14.60
C ARG A 182 -4.45 10.84 15.31
N PRO A 183 -4.95 11.95 14.76
CA PRO A 183 -4.91 13.24 15.45
C PRO A 183 -5.46 13.10 16.87
N VAL A 184 -4.78 13.74 17.82
CA VAL A 184 -5.28 13.96 19.18
C VAL A 184 -5.96 15.31 19.18
N ASP A 185 -7.22 15.35 19.58
CA ASP A 185 -7.93 16.60 19.78
C ASP A 185 -7.42 17.23 21.10
N PRO A 186 -6.89 18.46 21.08
CA PRO A 186 -6.41 19.13 22.29
C PRO A 186 -7.54 19.42 23.29
N ASP A 187 -8.78 19.59 22.80
CA ASP A 187 -9.97 19.95 23.58
C ASP A 187 -10.80 18.72 23.96
N ASP A 188 -10.76 17.65 23.15
CA ASP A 188 -11.41 16.35 23.43
C ASP A 188 -10.41 15.19 23.49
N LYS A 189 -9.80 15.01 24.67
CA LYS A 189 -8.94 13.85 24.93
C LYS A 189 -9.72 12.55 25.14
N SER A 190 -11.04 12.48 24.95
CA SER A 190 -11.80 11.22 25.05
C SER A 190 -11.78 10.40 23.76
N SER A 191 -11.42 11.02 22.63
CA SER A 191 -11.36 10.36 21.32
C SER A 191 -10.04 10.65 20.59
N GLY A 192 -9.72 9.87 19.54
CA GLY A 192 -8.48 10.06 18.78
C GLY A 192 -7.20 9.57 19.47
N GLY A 193 -6.06 9.81 18.80
CA GLY A 193 -4.73 9.40 19.28
C GLY A 193 -4.35 7.93 19.09
N GLN A 194 -5.26 7.07 18.61
CA GLN A 194 -4.95 5.66 18.36
C GLN A 194 -3.71 5.51 17.47
N LEU A 195 -2.86 4.55 17.83
CA LEU A 195 -1.72 4.11 17.04
C LEU A 195 -2.25 3.10 16.02
N MET A 196 -2.36 3.54 14.77
CA MET A 196 -2.78 2.71 13.64
C MET A 196 -1.55 1.93 13.18
N PHE A 197 -1.41 0.70 13.66
CA PHE A 197 -0.24 -0.13 13.45
C PHE A 197 -0.60 -1.40 12.69
N GLY A 198 0.01 -1.57 11.52
CA GLY A 198 -0.16 -2.75 10.67
C GLY A 198 1.19 -3.38 10.31
N GLY A 199 1.13 -4.54 9.67
CA GLY A 199 2.29 -5.36 9.33
C GLY A 199 2.18 -6.73 9.98
N ALA A 200 3.29 -7.24 10.51
CA ALA A 200 3.36 -8.54 11.21
C ALA A 200 2.97 -9.74 10.33
N ARG A 201 2.91 -9.56 9.01
CA ARG A 201 2.42 -10.59 8.10
C ARG A 201 3.32 -11.83 8.08
N ARG A 202 4.61 -11.67 8.41
CA ARG A 202 5.55 -12.81 8.56
C ARG A 202 5.14 -13.82 9.63
N TYR A 203 4.23 -13.44 10.52
CA TYR A 203 3.72 -14.31 11.58
C TYR A 203 2.41 -15.00 11.21
N ALA A 204 1.68 -14.53 10.20
CA ALA A 204 0.50 -15.22 9.67
C ALA A 204 0.90 -16.54 8.99
N ASP A 205 -0.02 -17.51 8.98
CA ASP A 205 0.19 -18.76 8.23
C ASP A 205 0.40 -18.45 6.74
N ASN A 206 1.43 -19.06 6.16
CA ASN A 206 1.92 -18.78 4.81
C ASN A 206 1.99 -17.27 4.46
N MET A 207 2.24 -16.40 5.45
CA MET A 207 2.24 -14.94 5.31
C MET A 207 0.94 -14.36 4.70
N GLY A 208 -0.20 -15.02 4.93
CA GLY A 208 -1.50 -14.62 4.39
C GLY A 208 -1.66 -14.83 2.88
N VAL A 209 -0.71 -15.50 2.21
CA VAL A 209 -0.73 -15.70 0.76
C VAL A 209 -1.84 -16.67 0.36
N GLY A 210 -2.66 -16.27 -0.60
CA GLY A 210 -3.79 -17.05 -1.10
C GLY A 210 -5.05 -16.94 -0.25
N VAL A 211 -5.02 -16.18 0.84
CA VAL A 211 -6.18 -15.95 1.70
C VAL A 211 -6.98 -14.77 1.16
N ASP A 212 -8.25 -15.00 0.86
CA ASP A 212 -9.21 -14.02 0.36
C ASP A 212 -10.39 -13.78 1.31
N ASP A 213 -10.39 -14.41 2.49
CA ASP A 213 -11.34 -14.20 3.57
C ASP A 213 -10.76 -13.26 4.64
N ASP A 214 -11.32 -12.06 4.73
CA ASP A 214 -11.04 -11.03 5.74
C ASP A 214 -12.15 -10.89 6.79
N SER A 215 -13.02 -11.89 6.94
CA SER A 215 -14.04 -11.90 8.01
C SER A 215 -13.49 -12.23 9.40
N GLU A 216 -12.25 -12.72 9.46
CA GLU A 216 -11.55 -13.11 10.68
C GLU A 216 -10.16 -12.45 10.78
N ILE A 217 -9.67 -12.29 12.01
CA ILE A 217 -8.30 -11.83 12.28
C ILE A 217 -7.31 -12.99 12.24
N ASP A 218 -6.04 -12.67 12.00
CA ASP A 218 -4.92 -13.59 12.25
C ASP A 218 -4.39 -13.37 13.67
N GLU A 219 -4.78 -14.24 14.60
CA GLU A 219 -4.49 -14.08 16.04
C GLU A 219 -3.00 -13.90 16.35
N LEU A 220 -2.12 -14.63 15.64
CA LEU A 220 -0.68 -14.54 15.86
C LEU A 220 -0.13 -13.20 15.37
N SER A 221 -0.56 -12.71 14.21
CA SER A 221 -0.18 -11.39 13.70
C SER A 221 -0.71 -10.27 14.60
N ALA A 222 -1.97 -10.37 15.03
CA ALA A 222 -2.60 -9.42 15.93
C ALA A 222 -1.87 -9.35 17.29
N GLU A 223 -1.51 -10.50 17.89
CA GLU A 223 -0.69 -10.56 19.09
C GLU A 223 0.65 -9.84 18.92
N ARG A 224 1.29 -10.01 17.76
CA ARG A 224 2.58 -9.37 17.46
C ARG A 224 2.45 -7.87 17.32
N LEU A 225 1.37 -7.36 16.72
CA LEU A 225 1.10 -5.92 16.65
C LEU A 225 0.94 -5.32 18.05
N ARG A 226 0.23 -6.00 18.96
CA ARG A 226 0.04 -5.55 20.35
C ARG A 226 1.34 -5.56 21.17
N THR A 227 2.25 -6.49 20.89
CA THR A 227 3.43 -6.75 21.75
C THR A 227 4.74 -6.14 21.26
N LEU A 228 4.92 -5.93 19.96
CA LEU A 228 6.24 -5.56 19.41
C LEU A 228 6.38 -4.08 19.04
N LEU A 229 5.31 -3.28 19.06
CA LEU A 229 5.39 -1.87 18.70
C LEU A 229 6.39 -1.10 19.58
N LEU A 230 6.29 -1.26 20.90
CA LEU A 230 7.15 -0.52 21.85
C LEU A 230 8.62 -0.97 21.85
N LYS A 231 8.90 -2.11 21.22
CA LYS A 231 10.28 -2.55 20.97
C LYS A 231 10.93 -1.73 19.85
N HIS A 232 10.13 -1.36 18.85
CA HIS A 232 10.56 -0.51 17.73
C HIS A 232 10.58 0.97 18.10
N LEU A 233 9.54 1.40 18.82
CA LEU A 233 9.33 2.80 19.16
C LEU A 233 9.34 2.96 20.67
N THR A 234 10.36 3.64 21.20
CA THR A 234 10.58 3.81 22.64
C THR A 234 10.34 5.26 23.05
N PRO A 235 9.15 5.60 23.60
CA PRO A 235 8.87 6.94 24.08
C PRO A 235 9.73 7.29 25.30
N ALA A 236 10.15 8.55 25.42
CA ALA A 236 10.82 9.04 26.62
C ALA A 236 9.90 8.87 27.85
N GLY A 237 10.46 8.37 28.96
CA GLY A 237 9.73 8.19 30.23
C GLY A 237 8.86 6.93 30.34
N GLY A 238 9.04 5.94 29.45
CA GLY A 238 8.35 4.64 29.53
C GLY A 238 8.99 3.60 30.45
N GLY A 239 10.05 3.96 31.17
CA GLY A 239 10.66 3.14 32.21
C GLY A 239 10.15 3.60 33.57
N ASP A 240 9.29 2.80 34.21
CA ASP A 240 9.13 2.91 35.66
C ASP A 240 10.46 2.46 36.30
N GLY A 241 11.25 3.43 36.78
CA GLY A 241 12.34 3.20 37.72
C GLY A 241 13.75 3.31 37.14
N ASP A 242 14.54 4.12 37.83
CA ASP A 242 16.00 4.25 37.72
C ASP A 242 16.68 2.87 37.75
N ASP A 243 17.24 2.42 36.63
CA ASP A 243 18.40 1.51 36.60
C ASP A 243 19.06 1.62 35.22
N ASP A 244 20.10 2.46 35.17
CA ASP A 244 20.78 2.97 33.97
C ASP A 244 21.71 1.94 33.27
N ASP A 245 21.60 0.64 33.53
CA ASP A 245 22.56 -0.34 32.97
C ASP A 245 22.01 -1.78 32.74
N ALA A 246 20.69 -2.00 32.83
CA ALA A 246 20.10 -3.31 32.54
C ALA A 246 19.07 -3.20 31.41
N ALA A 247 19.29 -3.97 30.33
CA ALA A 247 18.23 -4.24 29.36
C ALA A 247 16.99 -4.72 30.14
N PRO A 248 15.79 -4.15 29.93
CA PRO A 248 14.62 -4.44 30.73
C PRO A 248 14.38 -5.96 30.74
N SER A 249 14.42 -6.54 31.95
CA SER A 249 14.33 -7.99 32.19
C SER A 249 12.98 -8.58 31.78
N HIS A 250 11.99 -7.72 31.50
CA HIS A 250 10.69 -8.08 30.97
C HIS A 250 10.30 -7.16 29.80
N PRO A 251 9.76 -7.71 28.70
CA PRO A 251 9.20 -6.88 27.63
C PRO A 251 8.04 -6.02 28.18
N PRO A 252 7.81 -4.82 27.63
CA PRO A 252 6.67 -4.00 28.03
C PRO A 252 5.37 -4.78 27.86
N PRO A 253 4.35 -4.53 28.69
CA PRO A 253 3.06 -5.20 28.56
C PRO A 253 2.46 -4.92 27.17
N PRO A 254 1.66 -5.86 26.62
CA PRO A 254 0.98 -5.64 25.36
C PRO A 254 0.12 -4.38 25.40
N LEU A 255 0.15 -3.59 24.31
CA LEU A 255 -0.77 -2.48 24.15
C LEU A 255 -2.20 -3.00 24.00
N LYS A 256 -3.15 -2.29 24.60
CA LYS A 256 -4.57 -2.56 24.41
C LYS A 256 -4.96 -2.21 22.98
N ALA A 257 -5.57 -3.16 22.26
CA ALA A 257 -6.23 -2.87 21.01
C ALA A 257 -7.67 -2.38 21.27
N GLU A 258 -8.05 -1.26 20.65
CA GLU A 258 -9.44 -0.80 20.59
C GLU A 258 -10.20 -1.49 19.46
N ASN A 259 -9.47 -1.84 18.39
CA ASN A 259 -9.99 -2.60 17.27
C ASN A 259 -8.84 -3.29 16.53
N GLU A 260 -9.13 -4.43 15.91
CA GLU A 260 -8.23 -5.23 15.09
C GLU A 260 -9.03 -5.81 13.92
N TRP A 261 -8.44 -5.83 12.74
CA TRP A 261 -9.11 -6.30 11.54
C TRP A 261 -8.10 -6.71 10.47
N THR A 262 -8.56 -7.57 9.58
CA THR A 262 -7.82 -7.94 8.38
C THR A 262 -8.30 -7.19 7.15
N GLY A 263 -7.48 -7.24 6.10
CA GLY A 263 -7.89 -6.78 4.78
C GLY A 263 -7.10 -7.48 3.68
N ILE A 264 -7.77 -7.72 2.55
CA ILE A 264 -7.16 -8.41 1.42
C ILE A 264 -6.51 -7.43 0.45
N MET A 265 -5.23 -7.67 0.15
CA MET A 265 -4.44 -6.93 -0.83
C MET A 265 -4.20 -7.80 -2.07
N GLY A 266 -4.29 -7.20 -3.26
CA GLY A 266 -3.87 -7.86 -4.51
C GLY A 266 -2.38 -7.64 -4.73
N PHE A 267 -1.58 -8.69 -4.61
CA PHE A 267 -0.14 -8.65 -4.90
C PHE A 267 0.12 -9.09 -6.33
N SER A 268 0.71 -8.19 -7.12
CA SER A 268 1.18 -8.53 -8.45
C SER A 268 2.45 -9.35 -8.38
N ARG A 269 2.55 -10.39 -9.20
CA ARG A 269 3.72 -11.28 -9.26
C ARG A 269 5.03 -10.56 -9.59
N ASP A 270 4.98 -9.50 -10.39
CA ASP A 270 6.13 -8.67 -10.75
C ASP A 270 6.30 -7.43 -9.84
N GLY A 271 5.43 -7.25 -8.84
CA GLY A 271 5.44 -6.12 -7.91
C GLY A 271 4.87 -4.82 -8.48
N CYS A 272 4.34 -4.81 -9.70
CA CYS A 272 3.76 -3.62 -10.33
C CYS A 272 2.23 -3.74 -10.49
N PRO A 273 1.45 -2.67 -10.28
CA PRO A 273 0.02 -2.65 -10.62
C PRO A 273 -0.26 -3.13 -12.05
N TRP A 274 -1.44 -3.70 -12.30
CA TRP A 274 -1.94 -3.99 -13.63
C TRP A 274 -3.00 -2.94 -14.00
N VAL A 275 -2.68 -2.11 -14.98
CA VAL A 275 -3.49 -0.94 -15.35
C VAL A 275 -3.61 -0.84 -16.87
N GLY A 276 -4.83 -0.88 -17.40
CA GLY A 276 -5.07 -0.75 -18.85
C GLY A 276 -6.07 -1.78 -19.39
N GLU A 277 -6.21 -1.82 -20.72
CA GLU A 277 -7.08 -2.78 -21.42
C GLU A 277 -6.51 -4.20 -21.37
N VAL A 278 -7.39 -5.19 -21.22
CA VAL A 278 -7.01 -6.61 -21.16
C VAL A 278 -6.82 -7.15 -22.58
N PRO A 279 -5.64 -7.69 -22.93
CA PRO A 279 -5.39 -8.25 -24.25
C PRO A 279 -6.41 -9.33 -24.62
N GLY A 280 -6.96 -9.22 -25.83
CA GLY A 280 -7.99 -10.15 -26.33
C GLY A 280 -9.40 -9.91 -25.77
N ARG A 281 -9.62 -8.91 -24.89
CA ARG A 281 -10.94 -8.56 -24.34
C ARG A 281 -11.21 -7.07 -24.51
N LYS A 282 -11.53 -6.69 -25.75
CA LYS A 282 -11.77 -5.29 -26.10
C LYS A 282 -12.88 -4.66 -25.24
N GLY A 283 -12.61 -3.49 -24.67
CA GLY A 283 -13.51 -2.78 -23.75
C GLY A 283 -13.45 -3.28 -22.30
N VAL A 284 -12.60 -4.25 -21.96
CA VAL A 284 -12.38 -4.67 -20.57
C VAL A 284 -11.05 -4.12 -20.08
N TYR A 285 -11.09 -3.37 -18.99
CA TYR A 285 -9.93 -2.73 -18.38
C TYR A 285 -9.73 -3.24 -16.96
N VAL A 286 -8.49 -3.25 -16.49
CA VAL A 286 -8.13 -3.60 -15.11
C VAL A 286 -7.40 -2.42 -14.48
N SER A 287 -7.62 -2.21 -13.18
CA SER A 287 -6.86 -1.31 -12.33
C SER A 287 -6.72 -1.96 -10.95
N ALA A 288 -5.74 -2.85 -10.81
CA ALA A 288 -5.63 -3.80 -9.70
C ALA A 288 -4.17 -4.20 -9.41
N GLY A 289 -3.94 -5.02 -8.39
CA GLY A 289 -2.61 -5.59 -8.11
C GLY A 289 -1.64 -4.60 -7.46
N TYR A 290 -2.14 -3.71 -6.62
CA TYR A 290 -1.34 -2.61 -6.07
C TYR A 290 -0.23 -3.01 -5.09
N THR A 291 -0.14 -4.28 -4.70
CA THR A 291 1.01 -4.83 -3.93
C THR A 291 1.27 -4.03 -2.64
N GLY A 292 0.20 -3.67 -1.90
CA GLY A 292 0.28 -2.88 -0.66
C GLY A 292 0.35 -1.36 -0.83
N HIS A 293 0.44 -0.84 -2.05
CA HIS A 293 0.59 0.59 -2.34
C HIS A 293 -0.62 1.19 -3.10
N GLY A 294 -1.84 0.76 -2.78
CA GLY A 294 -3.05 1.22 -3.50
C GLY A 294 -3.33 2.70 -3.35
N MET A 295 -3.32 3.22 -2.11
CA MET A 295 -3.66 4.62 -1.83
C MET A 295 -2.80 5.66 -2.58
N PRO A 296 -1.46 5.55 -2.66
CA PRO A 296 -0.66 6.51 -3.42
C PRO A 296 -0.81 6.39 -4.95
N ASN A 297 -1.20 5.22 -5.47
CA ASN A 297 -1.23 4.97 -6.93
C ASN A 297 -2.60 5.08 -7.57
N ALA A 298 -3.67 4.74 -6.83
CA ALA A 298 -4.98 4.47 -7.41
C ALA A 298 -5.55 5.68 -8.17
N ALA A 299 -5.32 6.91 -7.70
CA ALA A 299 -5.88 8.10 -8.35
C ALA A 299 -5.34 8.32 -9.77
N LEU A 300 -4.02 8.21 -9.96
CA LEU A 300 -3.40 8.39 -11.28
C LEU A 300 -3.67 7.18 -12.20
N CYS A 301 -3.70 5.97 -11.65
CA CYS A 301 -4.09 4.78 -12.40
C CYS A 301 -5.55 4.88 -12.88
N ALA A 302 -6.47 5.34 -12.02
CA ALA A 302 -7.87 5.52 -12.37
C ALA A 302 -8.06 6.61 -13.43
N ARG A 303 -7.31 7.72 -13.34
CA ARG A 303 -7.31 8.78 -14.36
C ARG A 303 -6.87 8.24 -15.72
N TYR A 304 -5.78 7.48 -15.76
CA TYR A 304 -5.29 6.86 -16.99
C TYR A 304 -6.33 5.90 -17.61
N VAL A 305 -6.93 5.00 -16.82
CA VAL A 305 -7.97 4.09 -17.34
C VAL A 305 -9.20 4.86 -17.81
N ALA A 306 -9.62 5.91 -17.10
CA ALA A 306 -10.74 6.75 -17.53
C ALA A 306 -10.47 7.42 -18.88
N GLN A 307 -9.23 7.85 -19.14
CA GLN A 307 -8.83 8.40 -20.44
C GLN A 307 -8.92 7.36 -21.55
N LEU A 308 -8.37 6.15 -21.34
CA LEU A 308 -8.48 5.06 -22.31
C LEU A 308 -9.94 4.73 -22.68
N VAL A 309 -10.82 4.72 -21.67
CA VAL A 309 -12.27 4.46 -21.88
C VAL A 309 -12.92 5.60 -22.67
N LEU A 310 -12.60 6.86 -22.36
CA LEU A 310 -13.15 8.01 -23.06
C LEU A 310 -12.65 8.10 -24.50
N GLU A 311 -11.36 7.84 -24.74
CA GLU A 311 -10.75 7.85 -26.06
C GLU A 311 -11.38 6.79 -26.98
N GLU A 312 -11.55 5.56 -26.49
CA GLU A 312 -12.22 4.48 -27.23
C GLU A 312 -13.69 4.83 -27.52
N HIS A 313 -14.37 5.45 -26.56
CA HIS A 313 -15.75 5.91 -26.74
C HIS A 313 -15.88 7.03 -27.79
N GLU A 314 -14.97 8.00 -27.81
CA GLU A 314 -14.98 9.14 -28.72
C GLU A 314 -14.58 8.77 -30.15
N HIS A 315 -13.58 7.90 -30.32
CA HIS A 315 -13.00 7.61 -31.63
C HIS A 315 -13.69 6.47 -32.39
N GLY A 316 -14.44 5.61 -31.68
CA GLY A 316 -15.00 4.40 -32.29
C GLY A 316 -13.92 3.47 -32.86
N THR A 317 -14.32 2.26 -33.26
CA THR A 317 -13.38 1.22 -33.69
C THR A 317 -12.71 1.57 -35.02
N GLY A 318 -11.60 2.32 -35.02
CA GLY A 318 -10.82 2.55 -36.24
C GLY A 318 -9.92 3.79 -36.31
N SER A 319 -9.85 4.65 -35.28
CA SER A 319 -8.82 5.69 -35.26
C SER A 319 -7.51 5.09 -34.76
N GLU A 320 -6.44 5.19 -35.55
CA GLU A 320 -5.09 4.99 -35.07
C GLU A 320 -4.89 5.90 -33.84
N ALA A 321 -4.40 5.33 -32.73
CA ALA A 321 -3.97 6.11 -31.59
C ALA A 321 -2.97 7.15 -32.11
N LYS A 322 -3.27 8.44 -31.95
CA LYS A 322 -2.30 9.49 -32.29
C LYS A 322 -1.03 9.18 -31.49
N GLN A 323 0.06 8.89 -32.20
CA GLN A 323 1.36 8.86 -31.55
C GLN A 323 1.59 10.25 -30.95
N PRO A 324 2.02 10.35 -29.69
CA PRO A 324 2.35 11.64 -29.10
C PRO A 324 3.42 12.33 -29.96
N GLU A 325 3.22 13.61 -30.23
CA GLU A 325 4.20 14.41 -30.97
C GLU A 325 5.54 14.40 -30.20
N PRO A 326 6.70 14.32 -30.87
CA PRO A 326 8.00 14.26 -30.20
C PRO A 326 8.21 15.47 -29.29
N GLY A 327 8.14 15.26 -27.97
CA GLY A 327 8.34 16.32 -26.96
C GLY A 327 7.11 16.66 -26.11
N GLU A 328 5.93 16.11 -26.40
CA GLU A 328 4.81 16.15 -25.46
C GLU A 328 5.09 15.16 -24.30
N GLN A 329 5.41 15.70 -23.12
CA GLN A 329 5.29 14.92 -21.90
C GLN A 329 3.80 14.59 -21.73
N GLN A 330 3.46 13.32 -21.93
CA GLN A 330 2.10 12.84 -21.73
C GLN A 330 1.77 13.03 -20.24
N GLN A 331 1.05 14.10 -19.94
CA GLN A 331 0.84 14.64 -18.59
C GLN A 331 0.13 13.65 -17.64
N ASP A 332 -0.34 12.54 -18.20
CA ASP A 332 -1.11 11.49 -17.56
C ASP A 332 -0.55 10.08 -17.76
N ALA A 333 0.72 9.94 -18.19
CA ALA A 333 1.37 8.64 -18.30
C ALA A 333 1.56 7.98 -16.92
N ILE A 334 1.26 6.69 -16.86
CA ILE A 334 1.66 5.81 -15.76
C ILE A 334 3.03 5.19 -16.06
N PRO A 335 3.77 4.70 -15.05
CA PRO A 335 5.00 3.95 -15.29
C PRO A 335 4.76 2.80 -16.28
N ALA A 336 5.65 2.62 -17.25
CA ALA A 336 5.50 1.59 -18.29
C ALA A 336 5.40 0.16 -17.74
N CYS A 337 5.94 -0.08 -16.55
CA CYS A 337 5.79 -1.37 -15.86
C CYS A 337 4.36 -1.63 -15.33
N TYR A 338 3.48 -0.63 -15.31
CA TYR A 338 2.10 -0.76 -14.83
C TYR A 338 1.13 -1.11 -15.95
N GLU A 339 1.49 -0.77 -17.19
CA GLU A 339 0.66 -1.01 -18.36
C GLU A 339 0.49 -2.51 -18.61
N ILE A 340 -0.73 -2.91 -18.97
CA ILE A 340 -1.04 -4.29 -19.36
C ILE A 340 -0.63 -4.50 -20.81
N SER A 341 0.12 -5.57 -21.08
CA SER A 341 0.42 -6.01 -22.45
C SER A 341 0.63 -7.53 -22.47
N GLU A 342 0.43 -8.16 -23.64
CA GLU A 342 0.73 -9.59 -23.83
C GLU A 342 2.19 -9.91 -23.47
N ALA A 343 3.11 -9.02 -23.85
CA ALA A 343 4.53 -9.16 -23.55
C ALA A 343 4.80 -9.13 -22.04
N ARG A 344 4.13 -8.24 -21.29
CA ARG A 344 4.25 -8.22 -19.82
C ARG A 344 3.68 -9.49 -19.21
N ILE A 345 2.46 -9.89 -19.59
CA ILE A 345 1.82 -11.11 -19.10
C ILE A 345 2.75 -12.32 -19.29
N ARG A 346 3.32 -12.50 -20.50
CA ARG A 346 4.24 -13.61 -20.79
C ARG A 346 5.48 -13.56 -19.89
N ARG A 347 6.17 -12.40 -19.82
CA ARG A 347 7.36 -12.23 -18.99
C ARG A 347 7.06 -12.51 -17.51
N THR A 348 5.95 -11.98 -16.99
CA THR A 348 5.59 -12.14 -15.57
C THR A 348 5.29 -13.61 -15.23
N ARG A 349 4.75 -14.41 -16.16
CA ARG A 349 4.55 -15.86 -15.96
C ARG A 349 5.84 -16.68 -15.98
N GLU A 350 6.85 -16.22 -16.71
CA GLU A 350 8.19 -16.83 -16.72
C GLU A 350 8.97 -16.56 -15.42
N MET A 351 8.59 -15.53 -14.66
CA MET A 351 9.19 -15.26 -13.34
C MET A 351 8.74 -16.34 -12.35
N ALA A 352 9.65 -16.83 -11.49
CA ALA A 352 9.24 -17.61 -10.33
C ALA A 352 8.19 -16.82 -9.51
N TRP A 353 7.23 -17.50 -8.88
CA TRP A 353 6.38 -16.81 -7.91
C TRP A 353 7.30 -16.21 -6.86
N ASN A 354 7.31 -14.89 -6.82
CA ASN A 354 8.35 -14.19 -6.11
C ASN A 354 7.92 -14.08 -4.64
N ALA A 355 7.99 -15.20 -3.91
CA ALA A 355 8.03 -15.16 -2.45
C ALA A 355 9.21 -14.29 -1.95
N GLU A 356 10.20 -14.02 -2.81
CA GLU A 356 11.32 -13.11 -2.53
C GLU A 356 10.97 -11.61 -2.54
N ILE A 357 9.75 -11.19 -2.94
CA ILE A 357 9.24 -9.84 -2.59
C ILE A 357 9.25 -9.66 -1.06
N PHE A 358 9.34 -10.77 -0.32
CA PHE A 358 9.35 -10.85 1.13
C PHE A 358 10.73 -11.24 1.73
N GLU A 359 11.80 -11.33 0.92
CA GLU A 359 13.15 -11.64 1.41
C GLU A 359 13.94 -10.38 1.83
N PRO A 360 14.57 -10.39 3.04
CA PRO A 360 15.42 -9.28 3.50
C PRO A 360 16.56 -8.95 2.54
N GLY A 361 16.60 -7.70 2.04
CA GLY A 361 17.63 -7.20 1.13
C GLY A 361 17.41 -7.45 -0.36
N ARG A 362 16.24 -7.97 -0.77
CA ARG A 362 15.74 -7.95 -2.16
C ARG A 362 14.47 -7.13 -2.35
N THR A 363 13.97 -6.51 -1.28
CA THR A 363 12.91 -5.49 -1.34
C THR A 363 13.31 -4.45 -2.39
N ARG A 364 12.63 -4.46 -3.54
CA ARG A 364 12.69 -3.32 -4.45
C ARG A 364 12.10 -2.16 -3.69
N TRP A 365 12.97 -1.21 -3.34
CA TRP A 365 12.55 0.03 -2.72
C TRP A 365 11.70 0.75 -3.75
N TRP A 366 10.38 0.70 -3.60
CA TRP A 366 9.48 1.21 -4.61
C TRP A 366 9.60 2.73 -4.82
N TRP A 367 10.17 3.47 -3.84
CA TRP A 367 10.60 4.86 -4.05
C TRP A 367 11.77 4.99 -5.03
N ALA A 368 12.69 4.01 -5.11
CA ALA A 368 13.73 3.97 -6.13
C ALA A 368 13.15 3.70 -7.53
N ASP A 369 12.20 2.77 -7.64
CA ASP A 369 11.49 2.48 -8.91
C ASP A 369 10.65 3.69 -9.39
N GLN A 370 10.01 4.45 -8.48
CA GLN A 370 9.31 5.70 -8.83
C GLN A 370 10.24 6.86 -9.19
N MET A 371 11.47 6.86 -8.68
CA MET A 371 12.48 7.88 -8.98
C MET A 371 13.37 7.52 -10.17
N GLY A 372 13.13 6.37 -10.83
CA GLY A 372 13.87 5.94 -12.01
C GLY A 372 15.34 5.57 -11.73
N ILE A 373 15.64 5.01 -10.56
CA ILE A 373 16.99 4.60 -10.11
C ILE A 373 17.12 3.09 -10.06
#